data_AF-A0AA94F0W7-F1
#
_entry.id   AF-A0AA94F0W7-F1
#
_cell.length_a   1.000
_cell.length_b   1.000
_cell.length_c   1.000
_cell.angle_alpha   90.00
_cell.angle_beta   90.00
_cell.angle_gamma   90.00
#
_symmetry.space_group_name_H-M   'P 1'
#
loop_
_entity.id
_entity.type
_entity.pdbx_description
1 polymer ?
#
loop_
_entity_poly.entity_id
_entity_poly.type
_entity_poly.pdbx_seq_one_letter_code
_entity_poly.pdbx_strand_id
1 'polypeptide(L)' 'MITNEQIEQTEAFKELNIVTKVIYSKKAMMNEVKREFEIAKKIGIEQYNYYYNPRPYKLRVITELLNKTN' A
#
# COMPACT_ATOMS: atom_id res chain seq x y z
N MET A 1 -4.26 8.66 12.61
CA MET A 1 -3.05 8.13 11.95
C MET A 1 -2.73 9.08 10.81
N ILE A 2 -1.49 9.57 10.69
CA ILE A 2 -1.10 10.54 9.66
C ILE A 2 -1.18 9.89 8.27
N THR A 3 -1.79 10.56 7.30
CA THR A 3 -1.91 10.09 5.91
C THR A 3 -0.69 10.51 5.08
N ASN A 4 -0.45 9.82 3.96
CA ASN A 4 0.64 10.22 3.06
C ASN A 4 0.42 11.63 2.49
N GLU A 5 -0.82 11.99 2.15
CA GLU A 5 -1.17 13.36 1.73
C GLU A 5 -0.80 14.41 2.76
N GLN A 6 -1.01 14.13 4.06
CA GLN A 6 -0.61 15.05 5.13
C GLN A 6 0.92 15.23 5.20
N ILE A 7 1.70 14.21 4.85
CA ILE A 7 3.18 14.30 4.78
C ILE A 7 3.61 15.05 3.52
N GLU A 8 2.98 14.78 2.38
CA GLU A 8 3.30 15.39 1.08
C GLU A 8 3.01 16.91 1.06
N GLN A 9 2.06 17.36 1.89
CA GLN A 9 1.72 18.78 2.05
C GLN A 9 2.70 19.57 2.92
N THR A 10 3.62 18.91 3.63
CA THR A 10 4.61 19.62 4.47
C THR A 10 5.65 20.34 3.63
N GLU A 11 6.11 21.51 4.09
CA GLU A 11 7.14 22.29 3.37
C GLU A 11 8.44 21.49 3.17
N ALA A 12 8.87 20.76 4.20
CA ALA A 12 10.03 19.88 4.13
C ALA A 12 9.91 18.81 3.03
N PHE A 13 8.70 18.25 2.80
CA PHE A 13 8.49 17.29 1.71
C PHE A 13 8.45 17.97 0.35
N LYS A 14 7.89 19.18 0.26
CA LYS A 14 7.86 19.97 -0.98
C LYS A 14 9.27 20.40 -1.42
N GLU A 15 10.18 20.63 -0.49
CA GLU A 15 11.59 20.96 -0.76
C GLU A 15 12.40 19.76 -1.29
N LEU A 16 11.91 18.53 -1.13
CA LEU A 16 12.59 17.35 -1.65
C LEU A 16 12.66 17.38 -3.18
N ASN A 17 13.79 16.91 -3.71
CA ASN A 17 13.94 16.68 -5.13
C ASN A 17 12.95 15.60 -5.62
N ILE A 18 12.66 15.61 -6.93
CA ILE A 18 11.67 14.73 -7.56
C ILE A 18 12.00 13.24 -7.34
N VAL A 19 13.28 12.87 -7.40
CA VAL A 19 13.72 11.47 -7.20
C VAL A 19 13.40 11.01 -5.78
N THR A 20 13.71 11.83 -4.77
CA THR A 20 13.42 11.55 -3.38
C THR A 20 11.91 11.44 -3.16
N LYS A 21 11.10 12.34 -3.70
CA LYS A 21 9.62 12.25 -3.65
C LYS A 21 9.11 10.93 -4.23
N VAL A 22 9.61 10.53 -5.40
CA VAL A 22 9.24 9.24 -6.04
C VAL A 22 9.60 8.05 -5.15
N ILE A 23 10.77 8.08 -4.48
CA ILE A 23 11.16 7.02 -3.54
C ILE A 23 10.20 6.95 -2.36
N TYR A 24 9.80 8.10 -1.79
CA TYR A 24 8.82 8.15 -0.70
C TYR A 24 7.47 7.61 -1.13
N SER A 25 6.94 8.00 -2.30
CA SER A 25 5.66 7.49 -2.82
C SER A 25 5.73 5.99 -3.12
N LYS A 26 6.85 5.47 -3.65
CA LYS A 26 7.05 4.03 -3.85
C LYS A 26 7.08 3.25 -2.53
N LYS A 27 7.76 3.76 -1.51
CA LYS A 27 7.76 3.17 -0.15
C LYS A 27 6.36 3.19 0.45
N ALA A 28 5.62 4.27 0.26
CA ALA A 28 4.23 4.38 0.71
C ALA A 28 3.32 3.33 0.06
N MET A 29 3.41 3.15 -1.26
CA MET A 29 2.68 2.09 -1.98
C MET A 29 3.02 0.69 -1.45
N MET A 30 4.29 0.43 -1.11
CA MET A 30 4.68 -0.85 -0.51
C MET A 30 4.17 -1.05 0.91
N ASN A 31 4.15 0.00 1.73
CA ASN A 31 3.57 -0.07 3.06
C ASN A 31 2.06 -0.33 3.02
N GLU A 32 1.37 0.25 2.04
CA GLU A 32 -0.05 0.00 1.80
C GLU A 32 -0.31 -1.46 1.42
N VAL A 33 0.48 -2.03 0.48
CA VAL A 33 0.40 -3.45 0.11
C VAL A 33 0.66 -4.36 1.31
N LYS A 34 1.66 -4.06 2.14
CA LYS A 34 1.95 -4.84 3.36
C LYS A 34 0.78 -4.82 4.34
N ARG A 35 0.19 -3.65 4.59
CA ARG A 35 -0.96 -3.52 5.50
C ARG A 35 -2.16 -4.30 4.98
N GLU A 36 -2.46 -4.18 3.69
CA GLU A 36 -3.59 -4.87 3.08
C GLU A 36 -3.37 -6.38 2.97
N PHE A 37 -2.12 -6.83 2.78
CA PHE A 37 -1.76 -8.22 2.89
C PHE A 37 -2.09 -8.81 4.28
N GLU A 38 -1.75 -8.13 5.37
CA GLU A 38 -2.09 -8.59 6.73
C GLU A 38 -3.61 -8.67 6.95
N ILE A 39 -4.37 -7.73 6.37
CA ILE A 39 -5.83 -7.79 6.39
C ILE A 39 -6.32 -9.02 5.63
N ALA A 40 -5.91 -9.19 4.37
CA ALA A 40 -6.30 -10.32 3.53
C ALA A 40 -5.87 -11.68 4.12
N LYS A 41 -4.73 -11.73 4.81
CA LYS A 41 -4.28 -12.92 5.55
C LYS A 41 -5.20 -13.26 6.71
N LYS A 42 -5.77 -12.26 7.39
CA LYS A 42 -6.65 -12.46 8.55
C LYS A 42 -8.08 -12.83 8.15
N ILE A 43 -8.63 -12.21 7.09
CA ILE A 43 -10.04 -12.37 6.71
C ILE A 43 -10.23 -13.25 5.47
N GLY A 44 -9.16 -13.63 4.79
CA GLY A 44 -9.21 -14.35 3.51
C GLY A 44 -9.35 -13.41 2.31
N ILE A 45 -8.84 -13.87 1.17
CA ILE A 45 -8.74 -13.05 -0.05
C ILE A 45 -10.10 -12.67 -0.62
N GLU A 46 -11.10 -13.55 -0.52
CA GLU A 46 -12.46 -13.30 -1.03
C GLU A 46 -13.16 -12.19 -0.23
N GLN A 47 -13.09 -12.25 1.10
CA GLN A 47 -13.65 -11.21 1.98
C GLN A 47 -12.92 -9.89 1.78
N TYR A 48 -11.59 -9.92 1.67
CA TYR A 48 -10.81 -8.73 1.37
C TYR A 48 -11.22 -8.08 0.04
N ASN A 49 -11.36 -8.88 -1.04
CA ASN A 49 -11.79 -8.36 -2.33
C ASN A 49 -13.19 -7.72 -2.26
N TYR A 50 -14.12 -8.37 -1.55
CA TYR A 50 -15.49 -7.87 -1.39
C TYR A 50 -15.57 -6.55 -0.60
N TYR A 51 -14.92 -6.48 0.57
CA TYR A 51 -15.04 -5.32 1.46
C TYR A 51 -14.15 -4.14 1.08
N TYR A 52 -12.97 -4.38 0.50
CA TYR A 52 -11.98 -3.34 0.24
C TYR A 52 -11.87 -2.96 -1.24
N ASN A 53 -12.47 -3.73 -2.16
CA ASN A 53 -12.49 -3.51 -3.60
C ASN A 53 -11.17 -2.94 -4.15
N PRO A 54 -10.04 -3.64 -3.93
CA PRO A 54 -8.73 -3.12 -4.27
C PRO A 54 -8.55 -3.00 -5.80
N ARG A 55 -7.63 -2.13 -6.22
CA ARG A 55 -7.24 -2.04 -7.62
C ARG A 55 -6.75 -3.41 -8.15
N PRO A 56 -7.01 -3.77 -9.42
CA PRO A 56 -6.69 -5.10 -9.95
C PRO A 56 -5.22 -5.52 -9.80
N TYR A 57 -4.28 -4.59 -9.90
CA TYR A 57 -2.86 -4.90 -9.69
C TYR A 57 -2.56 -5.25 -8.22
N LYS A 58 -3.21 -4.57 -7.28
CA LYS A 58 -2.98 -4.74 -5.84
C LYS A 58 -3.53 -6.07 -5.36
N LEU A 59 -4.73 -6.43 -5.84
CA LEU A 59 -5.32 -7.75 -5.59
C LEU A 59 -4.39 -8.87 -6.04
N ARG A 60 -3.86 -8.80 -7.27
CA ARG A 60 -2.91 -9.79 -7.80
C ARG A 60 -1.67 -9.93 -6.93
N VAL A 61 -1.04 -8.82 -6.54
CA VAL A 61 0.14 -8.83 -5.68
C VAL A 61 -0.16 -9.49 -4.34
N ILE A 62 -1.29 -9.16 -3.70
CA ILE A 62 -1.65 -9.74 -2.40
C ILE A 62 -1.97 -11.24 -2.52
N THR A 63 -2.67 -11.66 -3.56
CA THR A 63 -2.93 -13.09 -3.84
C THR A 63 -1.62 -13.86 -4.03
N GLU A 64 -0.68 -13.34 -4.82
CA GLU A 64 0.63 -13.96 -5.02
C GLU A 64 1.43 -14.08 -3.71
N LEU A 65 1.38 -13.03 -2.87
CA LEU A 65 2.05 -13.05 -1.57
C LEU A 65 1.45 -14.12 -0.65
N LEU A 66 0.12 -14.22 -0.57
CA LEU A 66 -0.55 -15.24 0.27
C LEU A 66 -0.17 -16.66 -0.17
N ASN A 67 -0.14 -16.92 -1.48
CA ASN A 67 0.22 -18.22 -2.03
C ASN A 67 1.70 -18.61 -1.83
N LYS A 68 2.61 -17.64 -1.65
CA LYS A 68 4.03 -17.90 -1.35
C LYS A 68 4.34 -18.07 0.13
N THR A 69 3.41 -17.68 1.01
CA THR A 69 3.61 -17.72 2.47
C THR A 69 2.88 -18.91 3.13
N ASN A 70 2.13 -19.68 2.34
CA ASN A 70 1.52 -20.97 2.69
C ASN A 70 2.37 -22.12 2.15
#